data_AF-A0A536ZU01-F1
#
_entry.id   AF-A0A536ZU01-F1
#
_cell.length_a   1.000
_cell.length_b   1.000
_cell.length_c   1.000
_cell.angle_alpha   90.00
_cell.angle_beta   90.00
_cell.angle_gamma   90.00
#
_symmetry.space_group_name_H-M   'P 1'
#
loop_
_entity.id
_entity.type
_entity.pdbx_description
1 polymer ?
#
loop_
_entity_poly.entity_id
_entity_poly.type
_entity_poly.pdbx_seq_one_letter_code
_entity_poly.pdbx_strand_id
1 'polypeptide(L)'
;MGKGRSRQRARRVEGAARRESRQRGLEGNRQAACALTAGGIALAAALAGCASLSPPAPESDSVDRAALAAPFIAEGRLSARRGNDGVAGQFSWRHESAHDTIDLTSPLGQTIARLDGDAGGVKIERPDGRVDVAQDWDTLTARSLGLTLPVGGLSAWLRGFPREGSRYTFERDERNRPSLLRQDGWEVTYAYAEPDATHATRLTLRYSGADPIEVRIVVDRWE
;
A
#
# COMPACT_ATOMS: atom_id res chain seq x y z
N MET A 1 -72.57 -75.72 -19.30
CA MET A 1 -72.54 -77.06 -19.95
C MET A 1 -71.27 -77.13 -20.80
N GLY A 2 -70.49 -78.22 -20.72
CA GLY A 2 -69.27 -78.47 -21.52
C GLY A 2 -67.98 -78.16 -20.74
N LYS A 3 -67.45 -79.12 -19.95
CA LYS A 3 -66.44 -80.16 -20.32
C LYS A 3 -65.11 -79.52 -20.79
N GLY A 4 -63.93 -79.87 -20.29
CA GLY A 4 -63.55 -81.05 -19.51
C GLY A 4 -62.11 -80.96 -19.01
N ARG A 5 -61.81 -81.89 -18.10
CA ARG A 5 -60.54 -82.11 -17.41
C ARG A 5 -59.54 -82.83 -18.30
N SER A 6 -58.27 -82.45 -18.22
CA SER A 6 -57.11 -83.36 -18.34
C SER A 6 -55.88 -82.58 -17.84
N ARG A 7 -55.37 -82.87 -16.63
CA ARG A 7 -54.29 -83.85 -16.34
C ARG A 7 -53.05 -83.58 -17.20
N GLN A 8 -51.80 -83.55 -16.74
CA GLN A 8 -51.12 -83.85 -15.48
C GLN A 8 -49.64 -83.93 -15.92
N ARG A 9 -48.70 -83.37 -15.14
CA ARG A 9 -47.22 -83.48 -15.20
C ARG A 9 -46.63 -82.08 -15.01
N ALA A 10 -45.67 -81.82 -14.14
CA ALA A 10 -44.86 -82.72 -13.36
C ALA A 10 -44.38 -82.01 -12.09
N ARG A 11 -44.41 -82.79 -11.01
CA ARG A 11 -43.63 -82.60 -9.79
C ARG A 11 -42.14 -82.79 -10.11
N ARG A 12 -41.37 -81.72 -10.02
CA ARG A 12 -39.90 -81.64 -9.83
C ARG A 12 -39.61 -80.20 -10.21
N VAL A 13 -39.48 -79.25 -9.29
CA VAL A 13 -38.24 -78.92 -8.59
C VAL A 13 -38.62 -77.77 -7.65
N GLU A 14 -38.83 -78.01 -6.35
CA GLU A 14 -39.21 -76.92 -5.41
C GLU A 14 -38.51 -77.09 -4.03
N GLY A 15 -37.31 -77.66 -4.05
CA GLY A 15 -36.47 -77.85 -2.85
C GLY A 15 -35.37 -76.80 -2.63
N ALA A 16 -35.11 -75.91 -3.59
CA ALA A 16 -33.96 -75.00 -3.55
C ALA A 16 -34.29 -73.56 -3.09
N ALA A 17 -35.54 -73.13 -3.18
CA ALA A 17 -35.91 -71.71 -3.01
C ALA A 17 -36.01 -71.22 -1.55
N ARG A 18 -35.86 -72.10 -0.55
CA ARG A 18 -36.14 -71.74 0.86
C ARG A 18 -34.92 -71.29 1.68
N ARG A 19 -33.70 -71.33 1.11
CA ARG A 19 -32.47 -70.88 1.79
C ARG A 19 -32.01 -69.47 1.38
N GLU A 20 -32.42 -68.97 0.22
CA GLU A 20 -32.06 -67.62 -0.26
C GLU A 20 -32.79 -66.47 0.47
N SER A 21 -33.92 -66.75 1.12
CA SER A 21 -34.76 -65.71 1.73
C SER A 21 -34.26 -65.19 3.09
N ARG A 22 -33.27 -65.84 3.73
CA ARG A 22 -32.68 -65.33 4.99
C ARG A 22 -31.48 -64.41 4.80
N GLN A 23 -30.82 -64.39 3.64
CA GLN A 23 -29.60 -63.59 3.44
C GLN A 23 -29.84 -62.18 2.89
N ARG A 24 -31.00 -61.91 2.26
CA ARG A 24 -31.34 -60.56 1.74
C ARG A 24 -31.69 -59.52 2.83
N GLY A 25 -31.80 -59.93 4.09
CA GLY A 25 -32.23 -59.04 5.19
C GLY A 25 -31.13 -58.19 5.82
N LEU A 26 -29.84 -58.41 5.51
CA LEU A 26 -28.72 -57.74 6.20
C LEU A 26 -27.96 -56.71 5.35
N GLU A 27 -28.23 -56.62 4.05
CA GLU A 27 -27.52 -55.69 3.15
C GLU A 27 -28.26 -54.35 2.97
N GLY A 28 -29.55 -54.28 3.32
CA GLY A 28 -30.38 -53.07 3.16
C GLY A 28 -30.11 -51.93 4.15
N ASN A 29 -29.34 -52.16 5.22
CA ASN A 29 -29.17 -51.16 6.29
C ASN A 29 -27.81 -50.44 6.30
N ARG A 30 -26.93 -50.72 5.32
CA ARG A 30 -25.62 -50.02 5.20
C ARG A 30 -25.62 -48.88 4.18
N GLN A 31 -26.61 -48.83 3.30
CA GLN A 31 -26.66 -47.83 2.23
C GLN A 31 -27.38 -46.52 2.61
N ALA A 32 -28.18 -46.51 3.67
CA ALA A 32 -28.88 -45.29 4.12
C ALA A 32 -27.98 -44.30 4.88
N ALA A 33 -26.82 -44.73 5.39
CA ALA A 33 -25.87 -43.84 6.08
C ALA A 33 -24.94 -43.07 5.13
N CYS A 34 -24.84 -43.46 3.85
CA CYS A 34 -24.02 -42.75 2.86
C CYS A 34 -24.80 -41.69 2.05
N ALA A 35 -26.13 -41.71 2.06
CA ALA A 35 -26.93 -40.79 1.25
C ALA A 35 -27.22 -39.44 1.92
N LEU A 36 -27.01 -39.30 3.23
CA LEU A 36 -27.26 -38.04 3.95
C LEU A 36 -26.00 -37.20 4.21
N THR A 37 -24.80 -37.74 3.97
CA THR A 37 -23.54 -36.98 4.04
C THR A 37 -23.11 -36.39 2.71
N ALA A 38 -23.49 -36.97 1.57
CA ALA A 38 -23.07 -36.47 0.26
C ALA A 38 -23.77 -35.15 -0.17
N GLY A 39 -25.02 -34.93 0.23
CA GLY A 39 -25.76 -33.70 -0.12
C GLY A 39 -25.36 -32.48 0.70
N GLY A 40 -25.00 -32.66 1.98
CA GLY A 40 -24.54 -31.58 2.84
C GLY A 40 -23.09 -31.15 2.56
N ILE A 41 -22.23 -32.10 2.16
CA ILE A 41 -20.82 -31.81 1.88
C ILE A 41 -20.65 -31.12 0.51
N ALA A 42 -21.47 -31.43 -0.49
CA ALA A 42 -21.41 -30.79 -1.80
C ALA A 42 -21.85 -29.31 -1.79
N LEU A 43 -22.79 -28.93 -0.91
CA LEU A 43 -23.24 -27.54 -0.78
C LEU A 43 -22.29 -26.68 0.07
N ALA A 44 -21.61 -27.28 1.06
CA ALA A 44 -20.60 -26.59 1.87
C ALA A 44 -19.30 -26.28 1.08
N ALA A 45 -18.96 -27.10 0.08
CA ALA A 45 -17.77 -26.88 -0.75
C ALA A 45 -17.91 -25.70 -1.74
N ALA A 46 -19.13 -25.35 -2.15
CA ALA A 46 -19.38 -24.24 -3.08
C ALA A 46 -19.25 -22.85 -2.43
N LEU A 47 -19.36 -22.75 -1.10
CA LEU A 47 -19.24 -21.48 -0.36
C LEU A 47 -17.80 -21.16 0.08
N ALA A 48 -16.88 -22.13 0.03
CA ALA A 48 -15.47 -21.91 0.37
C ALA A 48 -14.66 -21.24 -0.77
N GLY A 49 -15.23 -21.14 -1.99
CA GLY A 49 -14.53 -20.60 -3.17
C GLY A 49 -14.39 -19.08 -3.21
N CYS A 50 -15.19 -18.32 -2.45
CA CYS A 50 -15.15 -16.85 -2.51
C CYS A 50 -14.17 -16.20 -1.51
N ALA A 51 -13.62 -16.96 -0.56
CA ALA A 51 -12.67 -16.44 0.43
C ALA A 51 -11.21 -16.46 -0.06
N SER A 52 -10.94 -17.01 -1.25
CA SER A 52 -9.58 -17.17 -1.77
C SER A 52 -9.13 -16.07 -2.75
N LEU A 53 -9.90 -14.98 -2.89
CA LEU A 53 -9.36 -13.74 -3.45
C LEU A 53 -8.45 -13.10 -2.38
N SER A 54 -7.23 -13.61 -2.29
CA SER A 54 -6.15 -12.86 -1.67
C SER A 54 -6.02 -11.56 -2.46
N PRO A 55 -6.08 -10.38 -1.81
CA PRO A 55 -5.76 -9.13 -2.46
C PRO A 55 -4.42 -9.28 -3.19
N PRO A 56 -4.25 -8.72 -4.40
CA PRO A 56 -2.94 -8.71 -5.04
C PRO A 56 -1.94 -8.15 -4.02
N ALA A 57 -0.89 -8.92 -3.74
CA ALA A 57 0.19 -8.45 -2.90
C ALA A 57 0.67 -7.11 -3.49
N PRO A 58 0.91 -6.07 -2.66
CA PRO A 58 1.40 -4.81 -3.17
C PRO A 58 2.65 -5.11 -3.98
N GLU A 59 2.61 -4.78 -5.27
CA GLU A 59 3.76 -4.90 -6.16
C GLU A 59 4.89 -4.14 -5.47
N SER A 60 5.91 -4.89 -5.04
CA SER A 60 7.11 -4.29 -4.46
C SER A 60 7.89 -3.71 -5.63
N ASP A 61 7.41 -2.56 -6.15
CA ASP A 61 8.18 -1.68 -7.01
C ASP A 61 9.51 -1.45 -6.28
N SER A 62 10.56 -2.12 -6.74
CA SER A 62 11.88 -1.94 -6.17
C SER A 62 12.28 -0.50 -6.42
N VAL A 63 12.48 0.26 -5.34
CA VAL A 63 12.84 1.68 -5.43
C VAL A 63 14.14 1.79 -6.24
N ASP A 64 14.12 2.60 -7.29
CA ASP A 64 15.30 2.84 -8.12
C ASP A 64 16.31 3.69 -7.36
N ARG A 65 17.32 3.02 -6.80
CA ARG A 65 18.38 3.67 -6.01
C ARG A 65 19.24 4.61 -6.85
N ALA A 66 19.42 4.31 -8.13
CA ALA A 66 20.19 5.19 -9.01
C ALA A 66 19.42 6.50 -9.24
N ALA A 67 18.10 6.41 -9.42
CA ALA A 67 17.24 7.59 -9.51
C ALA A 67 17.22 8.41 -8.20
N LEU A 68 17.21 7.74 -7.04
CA LEU A 68 17.30 8.41 -5.74
C LEU A 68 18.65 9.07 -5.46
N ALA A 69 19.74 8.54 -5.98
CA ALA A 69 21.08 9.11 -5.84
C ALA A 69 21.40 10.19 -6.88
N ALA A 70 20.56 10.34 -7.92
CA ALA A 70 20.78 11.32 -8.97
C ALA A 70 20.75 12.75 -8.40
N PRO A 71 21.74 13.59 -8.75
CA PRO A 71 21.80 14.95 -8.28
C PRO A 71 20.67 15.77 -8.88
N PHE A 72 20.20 16.77 -8.15
CA PHE A 72 19.23 17.74 -8.64
C PHE A 72 19.36 19.07 -7.91
N ILE A 73 18.89 20.12 -8.57
CA ILE A 73 18.55 21.38 -7.91
C ILE A 73 17.06 21.65 -8.16
N ALA A 74 16.36 21.98 -7.08
CA ALA A 74 14.96 22.37 -7.12
C ALA A 74 14.77 23.69 -6.38
N GLU A 75 14.03 24.59 -7.00
CA GLU A 75 13.68 25.87 -6.39
C GLU A 75 12.19 26.11 -6.45
N GLY A 76 11.67 26.79 -5.44
CA GLY A 76 10.30 27.23 -5.47
C GLY A 76 9.83 27.73 -4.12
N ARG A 77 8.60 27.38 -3.77
CA ARG A 77 7.90 27.87 -2.58
C ARG A 77 7.42 26.71 -1.72
N LEU A 78 7.61 26.86 -0.42
CA LEU A 78 7.18 25.89 0.57
C LEU A 78 6.38 26.60 1.66
N SER A 79 5.35 25.93 2.14
CA SER A 79 4.69 26.27 3.40
C SER A 79 4.44 24.99 4.20
N ALA A 80 4.70 25.03 5.49
CA ALA A 80 4.38 23.97 6.42
C ALA A 80 3.59 24.55 7.59
N ARG A 81 2.49 23.90 7.96
CA ARG A 81 1.58 24.37 9.02
C ARG A 81 1.16 23.22 9.93
N ARG A 82 1.10 23.49 11.23
CA ARG A 82 0.54 22.63 12.27
C ARG A 82 -0.30 23.51 13.21
N GLY A 83 -1.63 23.37 13.16
CA GLY A 83 -2.52 24.25 13.90
C GLY A 83 -2.31 25.73 13.51
N ASN A 84 -1.90 26.56 14.47
CA ASN A 84 -1.62 27.98 14.26
C ASN A 84 -0.12 28.28 14.03
N ASP A 85 0.75 27.28 14.15
CA ASP A 85 2.19 27.40 13.90
C ASP A 85 2.48 27.06 12.44
N GLY A 86 3.48 27.73 11.87
CA GLY A 86 3.92 27.39 10.53
C GLY A 86 5.09 28.24 10.04
N VAL A 87 5.66 27.78 8.94
CA VAL A 87 6.72 28.46 8.19
C VAL A 87 6.31 28.52 6.73
N ALA A 88 6.57 29.65 6.09
CA ALA A 88 6.35 29.83 4.66
C ALA A 88 7.49 30.65 4.07
N GLY A 89 7.94 30.25 2.88
CA GLY A 89 9.07 30.89 2.23
C GLY A 89 9.40 30.28 0.88
N GLN A 90 10.45 30.82 0.27
CA GLN A 90 11.13 30.23 -0.86
C GLN A 90 12.12 29.18 -0.37
N PHE A 91 12.34 28.15 -1.18
CA PHE A 91 13.40 27.18 -0.94
C PHE A 91 14.32 27.09 -2.16
N SER A 92 15.60 26.84 -1.90
CA SER A 92 16.55 26.30 -2.89
C SER A 92 17.11 25.01 -2.30
N TRP A 93 16.92 23.89 -3.00
CA TRP A 93 17.34 22.57 -2.57
C TRP A 93 18.34 22.03 -3.57
N ARG A 94 19.55 21.74 -3.11
CA ARG A 94 20.56 20.98 -3.84
C ARG A 94 20.74 19.62 -3.19
N HIS A 95 20.64 18.57 -4.00
CA HIS A 95 20.92 17.20 -3.59
C HIS A 95 22.10 16.67 -4.42
N GLU A 96 23.19 16.28 -3.76
CA GLU A 96 24.39 15.76 -4.40
C GLU A 96 25.04 14.69 -3.53
N SER A 97 25.41 13.53 -4.10
CA SER A 97 26.14 12.48 -3.37
C SER A 97 25.50 12.06 -2.03
N ALA A 98 24.16 11.96 -1.99
CA ALA A 98 23.38 11.69 -0.77
C ALA A 98 23.52 12.76 0.34
N HIS A 99 23.91 13.97 -0.04
CA HIS A 99 23.95 15.15 0.81
C HIS A 99 22.89 16.15 0.34
N ASP A 100 22.13 16.70 1.28
CA ASP A 100 21.08 17.68 1.04
C ASP A 100 21.49 19.03 1.63
N THR A 101 21.46 20.07 0.81
CA THR A 101 21.56 21.47 1.24
C THR A 101 20.28 22.19 0.86
N ILE A 102 19.59 22.76 1.86
CA ILE A 102 18.32 23.47 1.67
C ILE A 102 18.44 24.86 2.29
N ASP A 103 18.32 25.89 1.46
CA ASP A 103 18.22 27.28 1.92
C ASP A 103 16.74 27.70 1.93
N LEU A 104 16.25 28.16 3.09
CA LEU A 104 14.90 28.70 3.26
C LEU A 104 14.96 30.21 3.44
N THR A 105 14.16 30.92 2.65
CA THR A 105 14.13 32.40 2.62
C THR A 105 12.69 32.89 2.74
N SER A 106 12.47 33.95 3.48
CA SER A 106 11.16 34.60 3.60
C SER A 106 10.78 35.33 2.31
N PRO A 107 9.49 35.62 2.07
CA PRO A 107 9.06 36.40 0.92
C PRO A 107 9.69 37.79 0.78
N LEU A 108 10.27 38.32 1.87
CA LEU A 108 10.99 39.60 1.90
C LEU A 108 12.50 39.45 1.59
N GLY A 109 12.97 38.25 1.24
CA GLY A 109 14.37 37.97 0.92
C GLY A 109 15.28 37.71 2.13
N GLN A 110 14.73 37.64 3.34
CA GLN A 110 15.52 37.33 4.55
C GLN A 110 15.69 35.82 4.69
N THR A 111 16.91 35.33 4.91
CA THR A 111 17.15 33.93 5.25
C THR A 111 16.38 33.55 6.51
N ILE A 112 15.67 32.42 6.48
CA ILE A 112 14.98 31.82 7.63
C ILE A 112 15.90 30.80 8.29
N ALA A 113 16.46 29.90 7.48
CA ALA A 113 17.39 28.87 7.92
C ALA A 113 18.13 28.27 6.73
N ARG A 114 19.31 27.71 6.99
CA ARG A 114 20.03 26.83 6.09
C ARG A 114 20.11 25.45 6.73
N LEU A 115 19.61 24.44 6.03
CA LEU A 115 19.64 23.04 6.43
C LEU A 115 20.71 22.35 5.58
N ASP A 116 21.49 21.49 6.21
CA ASP A 116 22.59 20.79 5.55
C ASP A 116 22.84 19.44 6.23
N GLY A 117 22.96 18.36 5.47
CA GLY A 117 23.20 17.06 6.07
C GLY A 117 23.11 15.87 5.13
N ASP A 118 23.56 14.74 5.65
CA ASP A 118 23.65 13.45 4.98
C ASP A 118 23.35 12.31 5.98
N ALA A 119 23.74 11.08 5.64
CA ALA A 119 23.58 9.92 6.52
C ALA A 119 24.43 9.97 7.81
N GLY A 120 25.45 10.82 7.88
CA GLY A 120 26.32 11.04 9.03
C GLY A 120 25.76 12.04 10.04
N GLY A 121 24.81 12.88 9.63
CA GLY A 121 24.10 13.81 10.50
C GLY A 121 23.59 15.04 9.77
N VAL A 122 22.85 15.86 10.51
CA VAL A 122 22.16 17.02 9.96
C VAL A 122 22.39 18.26 10.84
N LYS A 123 22.41 19.43 10.22
CA LYS A 123 22.49 20.72 10.91
C LYS A 123 21.53 21.74 10.34
N ILE A 124 21.11 22.67 11.20
CA ILE A 124 20.35 23.86 10.82
C ILE A 124 21.04 25.09 11.37
N GLU A 125 21.30 26.05 10.49
CA GLU A 125 21.89 27.34 10.79
C GLU A 125 20.84 28.44 10.61
N ARG A 126 20.75 29.33 11.59
CA ARG A 126 19.83 30.48 11.60
C ARG A 126 20.59 31.80 11.42
N PRO A 127 19.91 32.88 10.98
CA PRO A 127 20.53 34.19 10.76
C PRO A 127 21.19 34.81 12.00
N ASP A 128 20.79 34.39 13.19
CA ASP A 128 21.38 34.83 14.47
C ASP A 128 22.70 34.10 14.81
N GLY A 129 23.19 33.24 13.90
CA GLY A 129 24.40 32.45 14.08
C GLY A 129 24.20 31.18 14.91
N ARG A 130 22.97 30.86 15.34
CA ARG A 130 22.70 29.62 16.05
C ARG A 130 22.75 28.44 15.10
N VAL A 131 23.55 27.44 15.47
CA VAL A 131 23.66 26.16 14.78
C VAL A 131 23.16 25.07 15.72
N ASP A 132 22.14 24.34 15.29
CA ASP A 132 21.70 23.11 15.96
C ASP A 132 22.08 21.91 15.09
N VAL A 133 22.46 20.80 15.73
CA VAL A 133 22.83 19.55 15.06
C VAL A 133 22.01 18.38 15.61
N ALA A 134 21.73 17.39 14.76
CA ALA A 134 21.07 16.15 15.15
C ALA A 134 21.54 14.98 14.26
N GLN A 135 21.15 13.77 14.63
CA GLN A 135 21.41 12.57 13.82
C GLN A 135 20.44 12.45 12.63
N ASP A 136 19.24 13.00 12.77
CA ASP A 136 18.17 12.91 11.78
C ASP A 136 17.38 14.22 11.68
N TRP A 137 16.80 14.43 10.50
CA TRP A 137 16.04 15.62 10.15
C TRP A 137 14.80 15.85 11.02
N ASP A 138 14.15 14.77 11.44
CA ASP A 138 12.90 14.83 12.21
C ASP A 138 13.18 15.43 13.58
N THR A 139 14.24 14.98 14.24
CA THR A 139 14.75 15.52 15.51
C THR A 139 15.17 16.99 15.36
N LEU A 140 15.87 17.32 14.27
CA LEU A 140 16.36 18.67 14.02
C LEU A 140 15.21 19.68 13.82
N THR A 141 14.26 19.34 12.95
CA THR A 141 13.13 20.22 12.62
C THR A 141 12.18 20.37 13.80
N ALA A 142 11.94 19.30 14.57
CA ALA A 142 11.15 19.37 15.80
C ALA A 142 11.74 20.36 16.81
N ARG A 143 13.07 20.37 17.00
CA ARG A 143 13.75 21.26 17.95
C ARG A 143 13.85 22.71 17.45
N SER A 144 14.19 22.89 16.18
CA SER A 144 14.56 24.21 15.67
C SER A 144 13.41 24.96 14.99
N LEU A 145 12.46 24.24 14.38
CA LEU A 145 11.28 24.82 13.74
C LEU A 145 10.00 24.60 14.56
N GLY A 146 10.05 23.73 15.57
CA GLY A 146 8.91 23.39 16.40
C GLY A 146 7.95 22.37 15.78
N LEU A 147 8.19 21.92 14.54
CA LEU A 147 7.42 20.89 13.87
C LEU A 147 8.32 19.81 13.25
N THR A 148 7.87 18.56 13.27
CA THR A 148 8.58 17.43 12.64
C THR A 148 8.29 17.42 11.15
N LEU A 149 9.28 17.78 10.34
CA LEU A 149 9.21 17.68 8.89
C LEU A 149 10.02 16.47 8.42
N PRO A 150 9.45 15.61 7.55
CA PRO A 150 10.09 14.40 7.06
C PRO A 150 11.07 14.73 5.94
N VAL A 151 12.10 15.54 6.21
CA VAL A 151 13.01 16.06 5.17
C VAL A 151 13.70 14.91 4.41
N GLY A 152 14.05 13.82 5.12
CA GLY A 152 14.60 12.62 4.48
C GLY A 152 13.62 11.94 3.50
N GLY A 153 12.32 11.98 3.78
CA GLY A 153 11.28 11.53 2.84
C GLY A 153 11.05 12.53 1.71
N LEU A 154 11.08 13.82 2.02
CA LEU A 154 10.81 14.90 1.06
C LEU A 154 11.75 14.86 -0.15
N SER A 155 13.03 14.48 -0.01
CA SER A 155 13.97 14.42 -1.15
C SER A 155 13.50 13.42 -2.21
N ALA A 156 13.07 12.23 -1.77
CA ALA A 156 12.52 11.20 -2.64
C ALA A 156 11.14 11.63 -3.17
N TRP A 157 10.27 12.11 -2.28
CA TRP A 157 8.89 12.45 -2.62
C TRP A 157 8.80 13.62 -3.59
N LEU A 158 9.68 14.62 -3.50
CA LEU A 158 9.76 15.76 -4.42
C LEU A 158 10.00 15.30 -5.87
N ARG A 159 10.81 14.25 -6.04
CA ARG A 159 11.13 13.62 -7.33
C ARG A 159 10.10 12.57 -7.76
N GLY A 160 9.09 12.31 -6.93
CA GLY A 160 8.05 11.32 -7.24
C GLY A 160 8.46 9.88 -6.95
N PHE A 161 9.41 9.65 -6.05
CA PHE A 161 9.81 8.32 -5.61
C PHE A 161 9.44 8.10 -4.14
N PRO A 162 9.07 6.87 -3.74
CA PRO A 162 9.01 6.51 -2.33
C PRO A 162 10.43 6.53 -1.72
N ARG A 163 10.55 6.84 -0.42
CA ARG A 163 11.82 6.68 0.30
C ARG A 163 12.16 5.21 0.51
N GLU A 164 13.45 4.91 0.62
CA GLU A 164 13.91 3.56 0.95
C GLU A 164 13.58 3.16 2.40
N GLY A 165 13.44 1.85 2.60
CA GLY A 165 13.37 1.25 3.94
C GLY A 165 12.00 1.29 4.63
N SER A 166 10.95 1.80 3.96
CA SER A 166 9.57 1.72 4.49
C SER A 166 8.57 1.29 3.44
N ARG A 167 7.47 0.68 3.91
CA ARG A 167 6.34 0.29 3.05
C ARG A 167 5.61 1.53 2.57
N TYR A 168 5.14 1.48 1.33
CA TYR A 168 4.37 2.55 0.72
C TYR A 168 3.22 2.00 -0.11
N THR A 169 2.27 2.88 -0.44
CA THR A 169 1.27 2.67 -1.49
C THR A 169 1.43 3.77 -2.51
N PHE A 170 1.36 3.42 -3.79
CA PHE A 170 1.60 4.31 -4.90
C PHE A 170 0.46 4.21 -5.90
N GLU A 171 -0.15 5.34 -6.22
CA GLU A 171 -1.12 5.45 -7.31
C GLU A 171 -0.50 6.28 -8.43
N ARG A 172 -0.80 5.90 -9.66
CA ARG A 172 -0.29 6.56 -10.86
C ARG A 172 -1.44 7.14 -11.67
N ASP A 173 -1.18 8.23 -12.37
CA ASP A 173 -2.10 8.78 -13.35
C ASP A 173 -2.09 7.96 -14.66
N GLU A 174 -2.93 8.36 -15.62
CA GLU A 174 -3.04 7.73 -16.94
C GLU A 174 -1.73 7.72 -17.74
N ARG A 175 -0.73 8.52 -17.33
CA ARG A 175 0.58 8.66 -17.96
C ARG A 175 1.68 7.97 -17.15
N ASN A 176 1.29 7.10 -16.21
CA ASN A 176 2.18 6.35 -15.33
C ASN A 176 3.01 7.23 -14.37
N ARG A 177 2.60 8.49 -14.16
CA ARG A 177 3.26 9.42 -13.23
C ARG A 177 2.63 9.31 -11.83
N PRO A 178 3.38 9.58 -10.76
CA PRO A 178 2.84 9.63 -9.40
C PRO A 178 1.61 10.54 -9.30
N SER A 179 0.49 10.03 -8.81
CA SER A 179 -0.70 10.85 -8.48
C SER A 179 -0.90 10.94 -6.96
N LEU A 180 -0.63 9.84 -6.25
CA LEU A 180 -0.77 9.74 -4.80
C LEU A 180 0.25 8.75 -4.23
N LEU A 181 1.02 9.19 -3.24
CA LEU A 181 1.93 8.35 -2.47
C LEU A 181 1.49 8.35 -1.01
N ARG A 182 1.43 7.18 -0.39
CA ARG A 182 1.23 7.03 1.05
C ARG A 182 2.41 6.29 1.67
N GLN A 183 3.11 6.92 2.60
CA GLN A 183 4.31 6.35 3.24
C GLN A 183 4.52 6.99 4.61
N ASP A 184 4.84 6.20 5.64
CA ASP A 184 5.13 6.69 7.00
C ASP A 184 4.07 7.60 7.63
N GLY A 185 2.78 7.37 7.31
CA GLY A 185 1.66 8.19 7.78
C GLY A 185 1.45 9.50 7.01
N TRP A 186 2.27 9.76 5.99
CA TRP A 186 2.11 10.86 5.06
C TRP A 186 1.31 10.43 3.84
N GLU A 187 0.39 11.30 3.42
CA GLU A 187 -0.26 11.27 2.11
C GLU A 187 0.30 12.42 1.27
N VAL A 188 0.88 12.10 0.12
CA VAL A 188 1.50 13.06 -0.81
C VAL A 188 0.72 13.04 -2.12
N THR A 189 0.01 14.13 -2.41
CA THR A 189 -0.70 14.32 -3.68
C THR A 189 0.15 15.13 -4.65
N TYR A 190 0.22 14.68 -5.89
CA TYR A 190 1.01 15.28 -6.96
C TYR A 190 0.11 16.00 -7.97
N ALA A 191 0.52 17.19 -8.38
CA ALA A 191 -0.12 17.93 -9.45
C ALA A 191 0.90 18.47 -10.46
N TYR A 192 0.55 18.35 -11.73
CA TYR A 192 1.39 18.68 -12.88
C TYR A 192 0.77 19.88 -13.60
N ALA A 193 1.60 20.85 -14.00
CA ALA A 193 1.12 22.00 -14.77
C ALA A 193 0.64 21.59 -16.17
N GLU A 194 1.38 20.70 -16.82
CA GLU A 194 1.12 20.27 -18.20
C GLU A 194 0.96 18.75 -18.34
N PRO A 195 0.23 18.29 -19.38
CA PRO A 195 0.07 16.86 -19.68
C PRO A 195 1.38 16.08 -19.82
N ASP A 196 2.41 16.69 -20.39
CA ASP A 196 3.71 16.09 -20.71
C ASP A 196 4.80 16.38 -19.67
N ALA A 197 4.48 17.11 -18.59
CA ALA A 197 5.43 17.40 -17.53
C ALA A 197 5.95 16.11 -16.86
N THR A 198 7.28 15.96 -16.80
CA THR A 198 7.96 14.84 -16.12
C THR A 198 7.92 14.99 -14.60
N HIS A 199 8.05 16.21 -14.09
CA HIS A 199 8.06 16.51 -12.66
C HIS A 199 6.77 17.19 -12.21
N ALA A 200 6.33 16.90 -10.98
CA ALA A 200 5.20 17.57 -10.39
C ALA A 200 5.56 19.03 -10.08
N THR A 201 4.66 19.95 -10.44
CA THR A 201 4.80 21.38 -10.14
C THR A 201 4.30 21.70 -8.74
N ARG A 202 3.39 20.88 -8.19
CA ARG A 202 2.85 21.06 -6.85
C ARG A 202 2.71 19.74 -6.12
N LEU A 203 3.16 19.74 -4.87
CA LEU A 203 2.95 18.65 -3.93
C LEU A 203 2.14 19.15 -2.74
N THR A 204 1.16 18.36 -2.31
CA THR A 204 0.45 18.58 -1.04
C THR A 204 0.67 17.36 -0.17
N LEU A 205 1.35 17.55 0.96
CA LEU A 205 1.63 16.51 1.93
C LEU A 205 0.76 16.71 3.15
N ARG A 206 0.15 15.63 3.62
CA ARG A 206 -0.70 15.63 4.81
C ARG A 206 -0.29 14.50 5.73
N TYR A 207 0.04 14.86 6.96
CA TYR A 207 0.22 13.91 8.05
C TYR A 207 -1.07 13.81 8.85
N SER A 208 -1.61 12.59 9.00
CA SER A 208 -2.89 12.35 9.67
C SER A 208 -2.74 11.81 11.10
N GLY A 209 -1.58 12.00 11.72
CA GLY A 209 -1.33 11.57 13.11
C GLY A 209 -2.02 12.46 14.15
N ALA A 210 -1.60 12.32 15.42
CA ALA A 210 -2.16 13.06 16.55
C ALA A 210 -2.05 14.58 16.38
N ASP A 211 -0.99 15.05 15.73
CA ASP A 211 -0.75 16.44 15.38
C ASP A 211 -0.75 16.60 13.86
N PRO A 212 -1.87 17.00 13.24
CA PRO A 212 -1.95 17.12 11.79
C PRO A 212 -1.02 18.19 11.25
N ILE A 213 -0.20 17.82 10.27
CA ILE A 213 0.72 18.71 9.57
C ILE A 213 0.32 18.73 8.10
N GLU A 214 0.26 19.92 7.52
CA GLU A 214 0.13 20.09 6.07
C GLU A 214 1.35 20.82 5.53
N VAL A 215 1.99 20.24 4.51
CA VAL A 215 3.07 20.87 3.76
C VAL A 215 2.60 21.07 2.33
N ARG A 216 2.79 22.26 1.79
CA ARG A 216 2.55 22.57 0.39
C ARG A 216 3.84 23.02 -0.24
N ILE A 217 4.18 22.40 -1.35
CA ILE A 217 5.37 22.72 -2.14
C ILE A 217 4.89 23.07 -3.54
N VAL A 218 5.42 24.17 -4.07
CA VAL A 218 5.33 24.52 -5.47
C VAL A 218 6.76 24.59 -5.98
N VAL A 219 7.08 23.79 -7.00
CA VAL A 219 8.40 23.80 -7.63
C VAL A 219 8.31 24.71 -8.85
N ASP A 220 9.09 25.78 -8.83
CA ASP A 220 9.12 26.78 -9.88
C ASP A 220 10.22 26.45 -10.91
N ARG A 221 11.32 25.80 -10.50
CA ARG A 221 12.45 25.42 -11.36
C ARG A 221 13.11 24.10 -10.94
N TRP A 222 13.53 23.32 -11.93
CA TRP A 222 14.39 22.14 -11.81
C TRP A 222 15.65 22.33 -12.65
N GLU A 223 16.81 21.92 -12.13
CA GLU A 223 18.09 21.83 -12.85
C GLU A 223 18.80 20.51 -12.56
#